data_AF-A0A7C3MMK6-F1
#
_entry.id   AF-A0A7C3MMK6-F1
#
_cell.length_a   1.000
_cell.length_b   1.000
_cell.length_c   1.000
_cell.angle_alpha   90.00
_cell.angle_beta   90.00
_cell.angle_gamma   90.00
#
_symmetry.space_group_name_H-M   'P 1'
#
loop_
_entity.id
_entity.type
_entity.pdbx_description
1 polymer ?
#
loop_
_entity_poly.entity_id
_entity_poly.type
_entity_poly.pdbx_seq_one_letter_code
_entity_poly.pdbx_strand_id
1 'polypeptide(L)'
;MKKILLLFIALYLSIFSSSFAQEDLTLFDAKSAGLGFTFVTLNSEGETYFFSPATLSLKKFSYLSFSIDSTNNQTIKISYFYPSTTFYALSVDLSFDPNTQQYTFKNIRGAISFPLTNYLYFGTSANYVEEQKLIKGNLGILLKVGNIKTGVVGEGITIEKLSENEYKVTTFLKYSLGLNLSLFNDTTNLYLDVVDVEKFSNTKDLNLLRFG
;
A
#
# COMPACT_ATOMS: atom_id res chain seq x y z
N MET A 1 22.40 27.54 12.51
CA MET A 1 21.58 26.54 13.23
C MET A 1 20.20 27.07 13.64
N LYS A 2 20.07 28.17 14.40
CA LYS A 2 18.76 28.71 14.82
C LYS A 2 17.76 29.00 13.69
N LYS A 3 18.24 29.50 12.54
CA LYS A 3 17.40 29.78 11.35
C LYS A 3 16.86 28.52 10.66
N ILE A 4 17.60 27.41 10.70
CA ILE A 4 17.17 26.12 10.14
C ILE A 4 16.11 25.49 11.06
N LEU A 5 16.30 25.59 12.38
CA LEU A 5 15.33 25.12 13.36
C LEU A 5 13.97 25.85 13.22
N LEU A 6 13.99 27.17 13.01
CA LEU A 6 12.79 27.97 12.74
C LEU A 6 12.09 27.56 11.44
N LEU A 7 12.85 27.22 10.39
CA LEU A 7 12.29 26.71 9.13
C LEU A 7 11.60 25.36 9.32
N PHE A 8 12.20 24.46 10.11
CA PHE A 8 11.61 23.16 10.46
C PHE A 8 10.35 23.32 11.32
N ILE A 9 10.35 24.23 12.30
CA ILE A 9 9.18 24.51 13.14
C ILE A 9 8.05 25.16 12.31
N ALA A 10 8.38 26.04 11.36
CA ALA A 10 7.40 26.63 10.45
C ALA A 10 6.81 25.60 9.48
N LEU A 11 7.64 24.70 8.92
CA LEU A 11 7.15 23.56 8.13
C LEU A 11 6.25 22.67 8.98
N TYR A 12 6.70 22.27 10.17
CA TYR A 12 5.94 21.47 11.12
C TYR A 12 4.58 22.12 11.40
N LEU A 13 4.53 23.39 11.80
CA LEU A 13 3.27 24.10 12.08
C LEU A 13 2.35 24.25 10.86
N SER A 14 2.90 24.39 9.65
CA SER A 14 2.09 24.44 8.41
C SER A 14 1.50 23.10 7.98
N ILE A 15 2.07 21.99 8.48
CA ILE A 15 1.68 20.63 8.14
C ILE A 15 0.59 20.09 9.09
N PHE A 16 0.51 20.60 10.33
CA PHE A 16 -0.52 20.21 11.31
C PHE A 16 -1.85 20.99 11.20
N SER A 17 -1.93 22.04 10.38
CA SER A 17 -3.19 22.75 10.10
C SER A 17 -3.98 22.15 8.93
N SER A 18 -3.40 21.21 8.18
CA SER A 18 -4.09 20.40 7.18
C SER A 18 -4.81 19.22 7.85
N SER A 19 -6.08 19.04 7.51
CA SER A 19 -6.83 17.82 7.77
C SER A 19 -5.99 16.61 7.37
N PHE A 20 -5.71 15.71 8.32
CA PHE A 20 -5.12 14.42 8.00
C PHE A 20 -6.00 13.72 6.96
N ALA A 21 -5.38 13.15 5.93
CA ALA A 21 -6.11 12.40 4.93
C ALA A 21 -6.90 11.28 5.61
N GLN A 22 -8.18 11.18 5.29
CA GLN A 22 -9.04 10.11 5.78
C GLN A 22 -9.18 9.08 4.67
N GLU A 23 -8.47 7.96 4.82
CA GLU A 23 -8.51 6.83 3.88
C GLU A 23 -9.34 5.68 4.46
N ASP A 24 -9.71 4.75 3.59
CA ASP A 24 -10.32 3.49 4.01
C ASP A 24 -9.32 2.65 4.81
N LEU A 25 -9.53 2.56 6.12
CA LEU A 25 -8.67 1.82 7.06
C LEU A 25 -8.61 0.32 6.75
N THR A 26 -9.52 -0.22 5.93
CA THR A 26 -9.49 -1.64 5.55
C THR A 26 -8.33 -1.97 4.61
N LEU A 27 -7.76 -0.97 3.93
CA LEU A 27 -6.70 -1.13 2.92
C LEU A 27 -5.29 -0.88 3.47
N PHE A 28 -5.18 -0.13 4.56
CA PHE A 28 -3.90 0.27 5.15
C PHE A 28 -3.72 -0.38 6.52
N ASP A 29 -2.53 -0.91 6.78
CA ASP A 29 -2.22 -1.39 8.12
C ASP A 29 -1.90 -0.24 9.09
N ALA A 30 -1.83 -0.58 10.38
CA ALA A 30 -1.59 0.40 11.45
C ALA A 30 -0.30 1.21 11.29
N LYS A 31 0.75 0.64 10.66
CA LYS A 31 2.01 1.36 10.45
C LYS A 31 1.83 2.45 9.39
N SER A 32 1.15 2.13 8.28
CA SER A 32 0.82 3.12 7.26
C SER A 32 -0.11 4.20 7.80
N ALA A 33 -1.18 3.79 8.50
CA ALA A 33 -2.14 4.73 9.09
C ALA A 33 -1.48 5.69 10.10
N GLY A 34 -0.56 5.19 10.94
CA GLY A 34 0.21 6.00 11.88
C GLY A 34 1.20 6.97 11.22
N LEU A 35 1.54 6.75 9.94
CA LEU A 35 2.43 7.58 9.13
C LEU A 35 1.63 8.36 8.07
N GLY A 36 0.44 8.84 8.44
CA GLY A 36 -0.41 9.65 7.58
C GLY A 36 -0.81 8.97 6.28
N PHE A 37 -0.97 7.64 6.29
CA PHE A 37 -1.30 6.78 5.13
C PHE A 37 -0.23 6.78 4.02
N THR A 38 1.05 6.96 4.37
CA THR A 38 2.16 6.67 3.46
C THR A 38 2.28 5.17 3.17
N PHE A 39 2.56 4.80 1.93
CA PHE A 39 2.56 3.40 1.50
C PHE A 39 3.54 3.09 0.36
N VAL A 40 3.88 4.06 -0.50
CA VAL A 40 4.56 3.77 -1.78
C VAL A 40 5.94 3.14 -1.54
N THR A 41 6.68 3.68 -0.57
CA THR A 41 8.03 3.19 -0.21
C THR A 41 8.10 2.50 1.15
N LEU A 42 6.94 2.35 1.82
CA LEU A 42 6.85 1.85 3.18
C LEU A 42 7.11 0.34 3.22
N ASN A 43 8.13 -0.09 3.95
CA ASN A 43 8.28 -1.49 4.33
C ASN A 43 7.28 -1.81 5.45
N SER A 44 6.05 -2.17 5.09
CA SER A 44 4.98 -2.39 6.05
C SER A 44 4.75 -3.84 6.40
N GLU A 45 4.56 -4.16 7.68
CA GLU A 45 4.34 -5.54 8.16
C GLU A 45 2.92 -6.08 7.91
N GLY A 46 1.97 -5.21 7.57
CA GLY A 46 0.60 -5.58 7.22
C GLY A 46 0.30 -5.45 5.74
N GLU A 47 -0.99 -5.43 5.39
CA GLU A 47 -1.50 -5.55 4.02
C GLU A 47 -1.17 -4.37 3.07
N THR A 48 -0.51 -3.32 3.55
CA THR A 48 -0.15 -2.15 2.72
C THR A 48 0.68 -2.53 1.50
N TYR A 49 1.46 -3.62 1.56
CA TYR A 49 2.20 -4.13 0.40
C TYR A 49 1.28 -4.64 -0.73
N PHE A 50 0.00 -4.96 -0.50
CA PHE A 50 -0.92 -5.22 -1.62
C PHE A 50 -1.24 -3.94 -2.41
N PHE A 51 -1.05 -2.77 -1.79
CA PHE A 51 -1.20 -1.48 -2.46
C PHE A 51 0.10 -1.06 -3.16
N SER A 52 1.26 -1.20 -2.50
CA SER A 52 2.58 -1.04 -3.11
C SER A 52 3.34 -2.38 -3.19
N PRO A 53 3.05 -3.24 -4.19
CA PRO A 53 3.57 -4.61 -4.23
C PRO A 53 5.09 -4.71 -4.34
N ALA A 54 5.78 -3.72 -4.90
CA ALA A 54 7.25 -3.73 -4.96
C ALA A 54 7.91 -3.66 -3.56
N THR A 55 7.22 -3.11 -2.55
CA THR A 55 7.74 -3.06 -1.17
C THR A 55 7.81 -4.45 -0.52
N LEU A 56 7.12 -5.44 -1.09
CA LEU A 56 7.16 -6.83 -0.62
C LEU A 56 8.59 -7.40 -0.69
N SER A 57 9.39 -6.98 -1.68
CA SER A 57 10.80 -7.37 -1.80
C SER A 57 11.72 -6.77 -0.72
N LEU A 58 11.22 -5.86 0.13
CA LEU A 58 11.97 -5.34 1.28
C LEU A 58 11.89 -6.26 2.51
N LYS A 59 11.02 -7.28 2.47
CA LYS A 59 10.82 -8.21 3.57
C LYS A 59 11.97 -9.20 3.70
N LYS A 60 12.27 -9.59 4.94
CA LYS A 60 13.39 -10.48 5.25
C LYS A 60 12.97 -11.88 5.66
N PHE A 61 11.85 -12.01 6.37
CA PHE A 61 11.44 -13.26 7.01
C PHE A 61 9.99 -13.59 6.66
N SER A 62 9.70 -14.87 6.44
CA SER A 62 8.33 -15.35 6.30
C SER A 62 7.56 -15.12 7.58
N TYR A 63 6.29 -14.77 7.47
CA TYR A 63 5.40 -14.67 8.61
C TYR A 63 3.96 -15.02 8.23
N LEU A 64 3.23 -15.47 9.25
CA LEU A 64 1.79 -15.66 9.23
C LEU A 64 1.21 -14.63 10.19
N SER A 65 0.30 -13.79 9.72
CA SER A 65 -0.34 -12.75 10.52
C SER A 65 -1.85 -12.96 10.59
N PHE A 66 -2.40 -12.70 11.77
CA PHE A 66 -3.82 -12.65 12.04
C PHE A 66 -4.17 -11.25 12.53
N SER A 67 -5.17 -10.62 11.91
CA SER A 67 -5.70 -9.34 12.40
C SER A 67 -7.21 -9.40 12.46
N ILE A 68 -7.78 -8.79 13.50
CA ILE A 68 -9.22 -8.75 13.72
C ILE A 68 -9.68 -7.32 13.49
N ASP A 69 -10.63 -7.12 12.58
CA ASP A 69 -11.38 -5.88 12.50
C ASP A 69 -12.60 -6.00 13.41
N SER A 70 -12.68 -5.12 14.41
CA SER A 70 -13.75 -5.13 15.41
C SER A 70 -15.00 -4.36 14.98
N THR A 71 -14.98 -3.74 13.79
CA THR A 71 -16.12 -2.95 13.33
C THR A 71 -17.20 -3.82 12.66
N ASN A 72 -18.30 -4.01 13.39
CA ASN A 72 -19.62 -4.55 13.00
C ASN A 72 -19.78 -5.97 12.42
N ASN A 73 -18.74 -6.67 11.98
CA ASN A 73 -18.80 -8.11 11.67
C ASN A 73 -17.41 -8.68 11.88
N GLN A 74 -17.21 -9.44 12.96
CA GLN A 74 -15.91 -10.01 13.33
C GLN A 74 -15.26 -10.67 12.11
N THR A 75 -14.30 -9.98 11.52
CA THR A 75 -13.60 -10.42 10.32
C THR A 75 -12.17 -10.67 10.72
N ILE A 76 -11.74 -11.91 10.55
CA ILE A 76 -10.35 -12.33 10.82
C ILE A 76 -9.64 -12.34 9.48
N LYS A 77 -8.69 -11.44 9.31
CA LYS A 77 -7.79 -11.46 8.16
C LYS A 77 -6.64 -12.40 8.45
N ILE A 78 -6.36 -13.30 7.51
CA ILE A 78 -5.28 -14.28 7.58
C ILE A 78 -4.36 -13.98 6.41
N SER A 79 -3.13 -13.55 6.70
CA SER A 79 -2.14 -13.24 5.67
C SER A 79 -0.88 -14.07 5.85
N TYR A 80 -0.39 -14.62 4.76
CA TYR A 80 0.86 -15.36 4.71
C TYR A 80 1.82 -14.69 3.74
N PHE A 81 3.06 -14.53 4.19
CA PHE A 81 4.15 -13.99 3.40
C PHE A 81 5.31 -14.99 3.35
N TYR A 82 5.87 -15.15 2.14
CA TYR A 82 7.03 -16.00 1.89
C TYR A 82 8.11 -15.25 1.07
N PRO A 83 9.28 -14.97 1.66
CA PRO A 83 10.44 -14.45 0.94
C PRO A 83 11.17 -15.60 0.23
N SER A 84 11.44 -15.43 -1.07
CA SER A 84 12.34 -16.29 -1.85
C SER A 84 13.05 -15.41 -2.92
N THR A 85 13.59 -16.01 -3.98
CA THR A 85 14.08 -15.26 -5.16
C THR A 85 12.97 -14.41 -5.78
N THR A 86 11.74 -14.91 -5.70
CA THR A 86 10.50 -14.19 -5.92
C THR A 86 9.72 -14.13 -4.61
N PHE A 87 9.16 -12.98 -4.29
CA PHE A 87 8.45 -12.74 -3.04
C PHE A 87 6.96 -12.92 -3.26
N TYR A 88 6.28 -13.66 -2.39
CA TYR A 88 4.86 -13.94 -2.52
C TYR A 88 4.12 -13.61 -1.23
N ALA A 89 2.93 -13.04 -1.37
CA ALA A 89 1.99 -12.88 -0.28
C ALA A 89 0.58 -13.28 -0.72
N LEU A 90 -0.14 -13.92 0.20
CA LEU A 90 -1.55 -14.26 0.06
C LEU A 90 -2.28 -13.75 1.31
N SER A 91 -3.44 -13.15 1.14
CA SER A 91 -4.33 -12.79 2.23
C SER A 91 -5.77 -13.19 1.90
N VAL A 92 -6.52 -13.55 2.93
CA VAL A 92 -7.94 -13.86 2.85
C VAL A 92 -8.64 -13.39 4.11
N ASP A 93 -9.87 -12.91 3.94
CA ASP A 93 -10.73 -12.50 5.04
C ASP A 93 -11.68 -13.65 5.39
N LEU A 94 -11.62 -14.13 6.62
CA LEU A 94 -12.61 -15.04 7.18
C LEU A 94 -13.69 -14.22 7.88
N SER A 95 -14.89 -14.22 7.30
CA SER A 95 -16.04 -13.47 7.81
C SER A 95 -17.11 -14.43 8.32
N PHE A 96 -17.63 -14.15 9.52
CA PHE A 96 -18.76 -14.87 10.11
C PHE A 96 -20.07 -14.14 9.81
N ASP A 97 -21.02 -14.83 9.20
CA ASP A 97 -22.38 -14.31 8.99
C ASP A 97 -23.29 -14.74 10.16
N PRO A 98 -23.77 -13.81 11.00
CA PRO A 98 -24.60 -14.14 12.15
C PRO A 98 -25.99 -14.65 11.75
N ASN A 99 -26.48 -14.33 10.55
CA ASN A 99 -27.82 -14.74 10.10
C ASN A 99 -27.82 -16.19 9.62
N THR A 100 -26.77 -16.61 8.91
CA THR A 100 -26.63 -17.97 8.38
C THR A 100 -25.81 -18.89 9.29
N GLN A 101 -25.12 -18.33 10.29
CA GLN A 101 -24.17 -19.02 11.18
C GLN A 101 -23.02 -19.70 10.42
N GLN A 102 -22.62 -19.14 9.28
CA GLN A 102 -21.59 -19.71 8.41
C GLN A 102 -20.34 -18.84 8.37
N TYR A 103 -19.19 -19.49 8.21
CA TYR A 103 -17.92 -18.84 7.90
C TYR A 103 -17.71 -18.82 6.39
N THR A 104 -17.34 -17.66 5.88
CA THR A 104 -17.06 -17.46 4.45
C THR A 104 -15.70 -16.82 4.26
N PHE A 105 -14.98 -17.27 3.24
CA PHE A 105 -13.75 -16.62 2.79
C PHE A 105 -14.11 -15.53 1.79
N LYS A 106 -13.62 -14.31 2.02
CA LYS A 106 -13.82 -13.14 1.17
C LYS A 106 -12.49 -12.42 0.92
N ASN A 107 -12.48 -11.49 -0.04
CA ASN A 107 -11.34 -10.61 -0.32
C ASN A 107 -10.00 -11.33 -0.47
N ILE A 108 -9.97 -12.39 -1.31
CA ILE A 108 -8.75 -13.13 -1.59
C ILE A 108 -7.80 -12.22 -2.38
N ARG A 109 -6.64 -11.97 -1.77
CA ARG A 109 -5.62 -11.05 -2.26
C ARG A 109 -4.31 -11.77 -2.46
N GLY A 110 -3.68 -11.56 -3.60
CA GLY A 110 -2.36 -12.08 -3.93
C GLY A 110 -1.42 -10.95 -4.32
N ALA A 111 -0.15 -11.06 -3.93
CA ALA A 111 0.91 -10.18 -4.40
C ALA A 111 2.17 -10.98 -4.71
N ILE A 112 2.89 -10.52 -5.72
CA ILE A 112 4.18 -11.07 -6.13
C ILE A 112 5.13 -9.92 -6.40
N SER A 113 6.39 -10.07 -5.98
CA SER A 113 7.42 -9.05 -6.16
C SER A 113 8.76 -9.67 -6.51
N PHE A 114 9.50 -8.97 -7.36
CA PHE A 114 10.73 -9.40 -8.00
C PHE A 114 11.84 -8.37 -7.73
N PRO A 115 12.96 -8.75 -7.10
CA PRO A 115 14.17 -7.96 -7.14
C PRO A 115 14.78 -8.06 -8.54
N LEU A 116 14.52 -7.07 -9.39
CA LEU A 116 15.08 -7.01 -10.75
C LEU A 116 16.60 -6.78 -10.71
N THR A 117 17.06 -5.99 -9.73
CA THR A 117 18.47 -5.78 -9.41
C THR A 117 18.65 -5.63 -7.90
N ASN A 118 19.88 -5.35 -7.44
CA ASN A 118 20.15 -5.04 -6.02
C ASN A 118 19.52 -3.73 -5.52
N TYR A 119 18.97 -2.92 -6.42
CA TYR A 119 18.40 -1.61 -6.11
C TYR A 119 17.04 -1.36 -6.77
N LEU A 120 16.60 -2.19 -7.71
CA LEU A 120 15.33 -2.05 -8.43
C LEU A 120 14.43 -3.25 -8.17
N TYR A 121 13.20 -2.98 -7.76
CA TYR A 121 12.19 -3.98 -7.46
C TYR A 121 10.92 -3.67 -8.24
N PHE A 122 10.23 -4.72 -8.68
CA PHE A 122 8.94 -4.63 -9.33
C PHE A 122 7.96 -5.55 -8.64
N GLY A 123 6.71 -5.14 -8.49
CA GLY A 123 5.67 -6.01 -7.95
C GLY A 123 4.32 -5.78 -8.61
N THR A 124 3.47 -6.80 -8.49
CA THR A 124 2.06 -6.73 -8.84
C THR A 124 1.21 -7.35 -7.74
N SER A 125 0.01 -6.84 -7.57
CA SER A 125 -1.01 -7.44 -6.71
C SER A 125 -2.32 -7.62 -7.46
N ALA A 126 -3.16 -8.51 -6.94
CA ALA A 126 -4.49 -8.80 -7.44
C ALA A 126 -5.44 -9.10 -6.28
N ASN A 127 -6.65 -8.57 -6.36
CA ASN A 127 -7.77 -8.86 -5.48
C ASN A 127 -8.98 -9.23 -6.32
N TYR A 128 -9.64 -10.35 -6.01
CA TYR A 128 -10.91 -10.68 -6.63
C TYR A 128 -12.06 -10.00 -5.86
N VAL A 129 -12.81 -9.13 -6.54
CA VAL A 129 -13.94 -8.41 -5.98
C VAL A 129 -15.22 -9.10 -6.43
N GLU A 130 -15.79 -9.93 -5.56
CA GLU A 130 -16.90 -10.81 -5.89
C GLU A 130 -18.17 -10.05 -6.31
N GLU A 131 -18.49 -8.95 -5.64
CA GLU A 131 -19.67 -8.11 -5.95
C GLU A 131 -19.60 -7.51 -7.36
N GLN A 132 -18.39 -7.27 -7.85
CA GLN A 132 -18.14 -6.66 -9.16
C GLN A 132 -17.73 -7.69 -10.22
N LYS A 133 -17.54 -8.97 -9.84
CA LYS A 133 -17.06 -10.05 -10.71
C LYS A 133 -15.80 -9.70 -11.51
N LEU A 134 -14.88 -8.95 -10.89
CA LEU A 134 -13.66 -8.49 -11.55
C LEU A 134 -12.44 -8.64 -10.63
N ILE A 135 -11.26 -8.66 -11.25
CA ILE A 135 -9.99 -8.60 -10.56
C ILE A 135 -9.52 -7.15 -10.56
N LYS A 136 -9.16 -6.62 -9.38
CA LYS A 136 -8.45 -5.34 -9.25
C LYS A 136 -6.99 -5.61 -8.96
N GLY A 137 -6.09 -4.86 -9.56
CA GLY A 137 -4.66 -5.01 -9.34
C GLY A 137 -3.91 -3.69 -9.34
N ASN A 138 -2.73 -3.74 -8.74
CA ASN A 138 -1.78 -2.63 -8.69
C ASN A 138 -0.43 -3.10 -9.24
N LEU A 139 0.32 -2.19 -9.85
CA LEU A 139 1.71 -2.41 -10.26
C LEU A 139 2.60 -1.42 -9.54
N GLY A 140 3.74 -1.88 -9.03
CA GLY A 140 4.69 -1.05 -8.30
C GLY A 140 6.10 -1.20 -8.84
N ILE A 141 6.85 -0.11 -8.86
CA ILE A 141 8.30 -0.10 -9.03
C ILE A 141 8.90 0.64 -7.84
N LEU A 142 9.94 0.06 -7.27
CA LEU A 142 10.69 0.63 -6.15
C LEU A 142 12.17 0.66 -6.49
N LEU A 143 12.80 1.81 -6.26
CA LEU A 143 14.24 2.01 -6.33
C LEU A 143 14.78 2.26 -4.91
N LYS A 144 15.82 1.53 -4.50
CA LYS A 144 16.53 1.72 -3.23
C LYS A 144 18.02 1.96 -3.50
N VAL A 145 18.48 3.18 -3.24
CA VAL A 145 19.88 3.57 -3.41
C VAL A 145 20.39 4.17 -2.10
N GLY A 146 21.25 3.42 -1.41
CA GLY A 146 21.75 3.79 -0.09
C GLY A 146 20.61 4.03 0.90
N ASN A 147 20.54 5.25 1.43
CA ASN A 147 19.55 5.68 2.41
C ASN A 147 18.26 6.23 1.79
N ILE A 148 18.13 6.22 0.47
CA ILE A 148 16.96 6.76 -0.24
C ILE A 148 16.19 5.62 -0.87
N LYS A 149 14.88 5.62 -0.69
CA LYS A 149 13.94 4.82 -1.47
C LYS A 149 13.02 5.75 -2.24
N THR A 150 12.74 5.44 -3.49
CA THR A 150 11.69 6.12 -4.25
C THR A 150 10.90 5.09 -5.03
N GLY A 151 9.62 5.33 -5.25
CA GLY A 151 8.78 4.40 -5.96
C GLY A 151 7.63 5.07 -6.69
N VAL A 152 7.03 4.30 -7.58
CA VAL A 152 5.78 4.62 -8.24
C VAL A 152 4.86 3.42 -8.12
N VAL A 153 3.59 3.69 -7.85
CA VAL A 153 2.52 2.69 -7.87
C VAL A 153 1.48 3.16 -8.86
N GLY A 154 1.16 2.32 -9.84
CA GLY A 154 -0.03 2.47 -10.66
C GLY A 154 -1.16 1.64 -10.03
N GLU A 155 -2.29 2.29 -9.77
CA GLU A 155 -3.40 1.71 -9.03
C GLU A 155 -4.62 1.47 -9.92
N GLY A 156 -5.38 0.42 -9.59
CA GLY A 156 -6.72 0.24 -10.13
C GLY A 156 -6.78 -0.33 -11.53
N ILE A 157 -5.81 -1.15 -11.95
CA ILE A 157 -5.99 -2.01 -13.11
C ILE A 157 -7.18 -2.92 -12.82
N THR A 158 -8.11 -3.04 -13.76
CA THR A 158 -9.22 -3.99 -13.64
C THR A 158 -9.21 -4.98 -14.79
N ILE A 159 -9.52 -6.24 -14.48
CA ILE A 159 -9.72 -7.31 -15.45
C ILE A 159 -11.10 -7.90 -15.20
N GLU A 160 -12.00 -7.70 -16.17
CA GLU A 160 -13.38 -8.17 -16.13
C GLU A 160 -13.60 -9.20 -17.24
N LYS A 161 -14.23 -10.32 -16.92
CA LYS A 161 -14.59 -11.34 -17.91
C LYS A 161 -15.95 -11.00 -18.51
N LEU A 162 -15.99 -10.67 -19.80
CA LEU A 162 -17.23 -10.35 -20.51
C LEU A 162 -17.91 -11.60 -21.09
N SER A 163 -17.11 -12.57 -21.57
CA SER A 163 -17.57 -13.85 -22.09
C SER A 163 -16.48 -14.93 -21.94
N GLU A 164 -16.69 -16.14 -22.48
CA GLU A 164 -15.69 -17.22 -22.38
C GLU A 164 -14.31 -16.84 -22.93
N ASN A 165 -14.27 -16.03 -23.99
CA ASN A 165 -13.05 -15.67 -24.70
C ASN A 165 -12.76 -14.16 -24.71
N GLU A 166 -13.54 -13.36 -23.97
CA GLU A 166 -13.43 -11.91 -23.99
C GLU A 166 -13.21 -11.36 -22.58
N TYR A 167 -12.16 -10.55 -22.47
CA TYR A 167 -11.78 -9.87 -21.24
C TYR A 167 -11.61 -8.38 -21.52
N LYS A 168 -12.19 -7.56 -20.64
CA LYS A 168 -11.96 -6.13 -20.62
C LYS A 168 -10.86 -5.83 -19.61
N VAL A 169 -9.79 -5.23 -20.09
CA VAL A 169 -8.69 -4.75 -19.26
C VAL A 169 -8.73 -3.22 -19.23
N THR A 170 -8.88 -2.66 -18.04
CA THR A 170 -8.77 -1.21 -17.82
C THR A 170 -7.38 -0.90 -17.30
N THR A 171 -6.73 0.11 -17.87
CA THR A 171 -5.42 0.60 -17.41
C THR A 171 -5.53 1.28 -16.05
N PHE A 172 -4.39 1.72 -15.51
CA PHE A 172 -4.32 2.44 -14.23
C PHE A 172 -5.32 3.59 -14.16
N LEU A 173 -6.06 3.65 -13.05
CA LEU A 173 -6.99 4.75 -12.75
C LEU A 173 -6.24 5.98 -12.25
N LYS A 174 -5.14 5.76 -11.53
CA LYS A 174 -4.27 6.80 -10.99
C LYS A 174 -2.89 6.22 -10.71
N TYR A 175 -1.92 7.09 -10.47
CA TYR A 175 -0.60 6.70 -10.01
C TYR A 175 -0.13 7.59 -8.86
N SER A 176 0.64 6.98 -7.97
CA SER A 176 1.16 7.60 -6.75
C SER A 176 2.69 7.51 -6.76
N LEU A 177 3.35 8.57 -6.30
CA LEU A 177 4.81 8.64 -6.19
C LEU A 177 5.22 8.73 -4.73
N GLY A 178 6.34 8.11 -4.38
CA GLY A 178 6.82 8.11 -3.00
C GLY A 178 8.32 8.31 -2.89
N LEU A 179 8.71 8.87 -1.76
CA LEU A 179 10.08 9.07 -1.34
C LEU A 179 10.21 8.69 0.14
N ASN A 180 11.27 7.97 0.45
CA ASN A 180 11.69 7.71 1.82
C ASN A 180 13.17 8.02 1.99
N LEU A 181 13.48 8.71 3.09
CA LEU A 181 14.84 9.01 3.51
C LEU A 181 15.10 8.35 4.87
N SER A 182 16.02 7.40 4.87
CA SER A 182 16.56 6.79 6.09
C SER A 182 17.66 7.66 6.69
N LEU A 183 17.57 7.94 7.99
CA LEU A 183 18.55 8.66 8.78
C LEU A 183 19.08 7.75 9.90
N PHE A 184 20.30 8.02 10.36
CA PHE A 184 20.91 7.36 11.53
C PHE A 184 20.84 5.82 11.46
N ASN A 185 21.39 5.23 10.39
CA ASN A 185 21.41 3.78 10.16
C ASN A 185 20.01 3.14 10.22
N ASP A 186 19.05 3.70 9.47
CA ASP A 186 17.65 3.24 9.37
C ASP A 186 16.80 3.37 10.65
N THR A 187 17.29 4.00 11.72
CA THR A 187 16.51 4.17 12.97
C THR A 187 15.42 5.23 12.87
N THR A 188 15.62 6.26 12.04
CA THR A 188 14.63 7.30 11.74
C THR A 188 14.36 7.32 10.26
N ASN A 189 13.10 7.30 9.85
CA ASN A 189 12.70 7.26 8.46
C ASN A 189 11.70 8.39 8.23
N LEU A 190 11.94 9.20 7.20
CA LEU A 190 10.99 10.21 6.74
C LEU A 190 10.31 9.67 5.48
N TYR A 191 9.00 9.84 5.38
CA TYR A 191 8.19 9.40 4.25
C TYR A 191 7.44 10.59 3.64
N LEU A 192 7.35 10.59 2.32
CA LEU A 192 6.55 11.55 1.56
C LEU A 192 5.98 10.84 0.35
N ASP A 193 4.66 10.74 0.27
CA ASP A 193 3.96 10.28 -0.92
C ASP A 193 3.07 11.39 -1.49
N VAL A 194 2.95 11.39 -2.82
CA VAL A 194 1.97 12.15 -3.59
C VAL A 194 1.02 11.14 -4.21
N VAL A 195 -0.22 11.11 -3.72
CA VAL A 195 -1.28 10.22 -4.20
C VAL A 195 -2.00 10.87 -5.37
N ASP A 196 -2.32 10.11 -6.42
CA ASP A 196 -3.00 10.65 -7.60
C ASP A 196 -2.28 11.89 -8.16
N VAL A 197 -1.06 11.67 -8.66
CA VAL A 197 -0.15 12.74 -9.11
C VAL A 197 -0.78 13.58 -10.21
N GLU A 198 -1.61 12.99 -11.08
CA GLU A 198 -2.31 13.72 -12.12
C GLU A 198 -3.30 14.72 -11.51
N LYS A 199 -4.16 14.27 -10.58
CA LYS A 199 -5.06 15.17 -9.86
C LYS A 199 -4.30 16.22 -9.08
N PHE A 200 -3.27 15.84 -8.33
CA PHE A 200 -2.44 16.79 -7.56
C PHE A 200 -1.80 17.85 -8.47
N SER A 201 -1.30 17.45 -9.64
CA SER A 201 -0.71 18.38 -10.60
C SER A 201 -1.71 19.45 -11.03
N ASN A 202 -2.97 19.06 -11.26
CA ASN A 202 -4.04 19.93 -11.74
C ASN A 202 -4.68 20.78 -10.63
N THR A 203 -4.87 20.24 -9.43
CA THR A 203 -5.62 20.90 -8.35
C THR A 203 -4.75 21.51 -7.26
N LYS A 204 -3.51 21.05 -7.12
CA LYS A 204 -2.63 21.35 -5.98
C LYS A 204 -3.27 21.01 -4.61
N ASP A 205 -4.19 20.04 -4.59
CA ASP A 205 -4.88 19.61 -3.38
C ASP A 205 -3.90 18.94 -2.39
N LEU A 206 -3.59 19.62 -1.30
CA LEU A 206 -2.65 19.14 -0.29
C LEU A 206 -3.17 17.87 0.43
N ASN A 207 -4.46 17.56 0.36
CA ASN A 207 -5.02 16.30 0.86
C ASN A 207 -4.58 15.08 0.05
N LEU A 208 -3.78 15.25 -1.01
CA LEU A 208 -3.13 14.19 -1.77
C LEU A 208 -1.68 13.95 -1.33
N LEU A 209 -1.14 14.79 -0.46
CA LEU A 209 0.16 14.56 0.16
C LEU A 209 0.02 13.67 1.40
N ARG A 210 0.95 12.74 1.57
CA ARG A 210 1.05 11.85 2.73
C ARG A 210 2.46 12.00 3.29
N PHE A 211 2.61 12.21 4.59
CA PHE A 211 3.92 12.36 5.22
C PHE A 211 3.91 11.68 6.59
N GLY A 212 5.06 11.17 7.00
CA GLY A 212 5.26 10.46 8.27
C GLY A 212 6.72 10.26 8.62
#